data_AF-A0A561TTA3-F1
#
_entry.id   AF-A0A561TTA3-F1
#
_cell.length_a   1.000
_cell.length_b   1.000
_cell.length_c   1.000
_cell.angle_alpha   90.00
_cell.angle_beta   90.00
_cell.angle_gamma   90.00
#
_symmetry.space_group_name_H-M   'P 1'
#
loop_
_entity.id
_entity.type
_entity.pdbx_description
1 polymer ?
#
loop_
_entity_poly.entity_id
_entity_poly.type
_entity_poly.pdbx_seq_one_letter_code
_entity_poly.pdbx_strand_id
1 'polypeptide(L)'
;MAADFYHAENENGARVDDPSEAAIRTLLSGLDNTENTFVIFQAGEDESSWYASVASEDGGGYEIVLRDPSCREHAVTTETSVEKIARDLVLWIARRDFRGRAGRRTAPRPDVAGLAHLAGLAPATVEPLLPWDLAQDVAGIQLPADYRAFVDLFGPGELRGELGIVTPRPLPGQPIGAGALSRKVNELINDIGAAFKQMREDLPDLCPYPVYPEPGGLLYWAGNYNGDYCFWLTEGADPDRWPVVVWLRGEFPDGWHRYDMGMARFLLLALSGEDAALDDLGLATSTAPVWVPSHDAETVQQ
;
A
#
# COMPACT_ATOMS: atom_id res chain seq x y z
N MET A 1 -7.65 -22.75 -10.75
CA MET A 1 -7.54 -22.34 -12.17
C MET A 1 -6.38 -21.37 -12.24
N ALA A 2 -5.42 -21.69 -13.13
CA ALA A 2 -4.01 -21.31 -13.07
C ALA A 2 -3.80 -19.79 -12.95
N ALA A 3 -2.81 -19.41 -12.13
CA ALA A 3 -2.19 -18.09 -12.25
C ALA A 3 -1.58 -17.99 -13.64
N ASP A 4 -1.70 -16.85 -14.30
CA ASP A 4 -1.03 -16.59 -15.57
C ASP A 4 0.48 -16.50 -15.27
N PHE A 5 1.17 -17.64 -15.29
CA PHE A 5 2.60 -17.73 -15.01
C PHE A 5 3.38 -17.15 -16.19
N TYR A 6 4.18 -16.10 -15.93
CA TYR A 6 5.18 -15.60 -16.87
C TYR A 6 6.45 -16.46 -16.79
N HIS A 7 7.26 -16.46 -17.85
CA HIS A 7 8.54 -17.16 -17.87
C HIS A 7 9.66 -16.25 -18.36
N ALA A 8 10.86 -16.54 -17.90
CA ALA A 8 12.10 -16.00 -18.45
C ALA A 8 12.74 -17.03 -19.36
N GLU A 9 13.16 -16.62 -20.55
CA GLU A 9 13.90 -17.45 -21.48
C GLU A 9 15.13 -16.67 -21.97
N ASN A 10 16.30 -17.29 -21.85
CA ASN A 10 17.52 -16.72 -22.39
C ASN A 10 17.77 -17.22 -23.82
N GLU A 11 18.72 -16.58 -24.52
CA GLU A 11 19.07 -16.94 -25.90
C GLU A 11 19.47 -18.42 -26.08
N ASN A 12 20.03 -19.03 -25.03
CA ASN A 12 20.44 -20.43 -25.01
C ASN A 12 19.28 -21.43 -24.81
N GLY A 13 18.03 -20.95 -24.74
CA GLY A 13 16.84 -21.78 -24.54
C GLY A 13 16.66 -22.28 -23.10
N ALA A 14 17.40 -21.73 -22.13
CA ALA A 14 17.15 -21.97 -20.72
C ALA A 14 15.92 -21.18 -20.29
N ARG A 15 14.85 -21.91 -19.99
CA ARG A 15 13.58 -21.35 -19.54
C ARG A 15 13.37 -21.56 -18.04
N VAL A 16 12.98 -20.49 -17.35
CA VAL A 16 12.59 -20.50 -15.94
C VAL A 16 11.16 -19.95 -15.85
N ASP A 17 10.23 -20.79 -15.42
CA ASP A 17 8.86 -20.36 -15.14
C ASP A 17 8.81 -19.70 -13.76
N ASP A 18 8.07 -18.58 -13.65
CA ASP A 18 7.90 -17.78 -12.44
C ASP A 18 9.22 -17.47 -11.69
N PRO A 19 10.20 -16.82 -12.35
CA PRO A 19 11.51 -16.59 -11.78
C PRO A 19 11.44 -15.59 -10.61
N SER A 20 11.83 -16.03 -9.41
CA SER A 20 12.07 -15.13 -8.27
C SER A 20 13.11 -14.04 -8.61
N GLU A 21 13.12 -12.93 -7.87
CA GLU A 21 14.15 -11.88 -8.03
C GLU A 21 15.57 -12.45 -8.02
N ALA A 22 15.84 -13.43 -7.15
CA ALA A 22 17.14 -14.10 -7.07
C ALA A 22 17.46 -14.86 -8.36
N ALA A 23 16.49 -15.56 -8.95
CA ALA A 23 16.66 -16.25 -10.23
C ALA A 23 16.88 -15.26 -11.38
N ILE A 24 16.16 -14.13 -11.39
CA ILE A 24 16.35 -13.05 -12.37
C ILE A 24 17.78 -12.51 -12.29
N ARG A 25 18.29 -12.20 -11.08
CA ARG A 25 19.68 -11.75 -10.92
C ARG A 25 20.68 -12.76 -11.45
N THR A 26 20.46 -14.06 -11.22
CA THR A 26 21.33 -15.11 -11.75
C THR A 26 21.31 -15.15 -13.28
N LEU A 27 20.13 -15.04 -13.91
CA LEU A 27 20.01 -14.99 -15.36
C LEU A 27 20.72 -13.78 -15.96
N LEU A 28 20.52 -12.60 -15.38
CA LEU A 28 21.14 -11.34 -15.81
C LEU A 28 22.67 -11.37 -15.65
N SER A 29 23.15 -11.89 -14.51
CA SER A 29 24.59 -12.00 -14.25
C SER A 29 25.31 -12.99 -15.17
N GLY A 30 24.55 -13.89 -15.81
CA GLY A 30 25.06 -14.86 -16.78
C GLY A 30 25.06 -14.34 -18.22
N LEU A 31 24.57 -13.12 -18.47
CA LEU A 31 24.58 -12.55 -19.83
C LEU A 31 26.00 -12.13 -20.23
N ASP A 32 26.32 -12.32 -21.50
CA ASP A 32 27.57 -11.89 -22.12
C ASP A 32 27.29 -11.34 -23.53
N ASN A 33 28.31 -10.89 -24.24
CA ASN A 33 28.18 -10.32 -25.58
C ASN A 33 28.50 -11.34 -26.71
N THR A 34 28.37 -12.64 -26.44
CA THR A 34 28.76 -13.71 -27.37
C THR A 34 27.74 -14.83 -27.54
N GLU A 35 27.34 -15.52 -26.47
CA GLU A 35 26.48 -16.72 -26.51
C GLU A 35 25.20 -16.56 -25.70
N ASN A 36 25.18 -15.66 -24.71
CA ASN A 36 24.00 -15.43 -23.87
C ASN A 36 23.68 -13.93 -23.84
N THR A 37 23.26 -13.38 -24.97
CA THR A 37 23.25 -11.92 -25.15
C THR A 37 22.03 -11.23 -24.58
N PHE A 38 20.92 -11.95 -24.43
CA PHE A 38 19.71 -11.40 -23.84
C PHE A 38 18.87 -12.45 -23.09
N VAL A 39 17.97 -11.94 -22.26
CA VAL A 39 16.86 -12.68 -21.64
C VAL A 39 15.55 -11.97 -21.92
N ILE A 40 14.51 -12.74 -22.23
CA ILE A 40 13.14 -12.26 -22.45
C ILE A 40 12.25 -12.76 -21.32
N PHE A 41 11.43 -11.87 -20.78
CA PHE A 41 10.36 -12.16 -19.84
C PHE A 41 9.02 -11.94 -20.55
N GLN A 42 8.15 -12.94 -20.59
CA GLN A 42 6.85 -12.81 -21.27
C GLN A 42 5.73 -13.59 -20.57
N ALA A 43 4.51 -13.05 -20.64
CA ALA A 43 3.29 -13.72 -20.15
C ALA A 43 2.59 -14.48 -21.28
N GLY A 44 2.54 -15.81 -21.20
CA GLY A 44 1.91 -16.65 -22.23
C GLY A 44 2.65 -16.68 -23.57
N GLU A 45 2.03 -17.30 -24.58
CA GLU A 45 2.61 -17.50 -25.93
C GLU A 45 2.00 -16.56 -27.00
N ASP A 46 1.16 -15.60 -26.61
CA ASP A 46 0.42 -14.72 -27.54
C ASP A 46 1.16 -13.38 -27.77
N GLU A 47 1.24 -12.92 -29.02
CA GLU A 47 1.80 -11.62 -29.43
C GLU A 47 1.07 -10.41 -28.84
N SER A 48 -0.14 -10.62 -28.31
CA SER A 48 -0.94 -9.61 -27.62
C SER A 48 -0.48 -9.35 -26.18
N SER A 49 0.42 -10.18 -25.64
CA SER A 49 0.93 -10.08 -24.28
C SER A 49 2.04 -9.03 -24.13
N TRP A 50 2.28 -8.61 -22.89
CA TRP A 50 3.45 -7.82 -22.55
C TRP A 50 4.72 -8.68 -22.63
N TYR A 51 5.84 -8.02 -22.93
CA TYR A 51 7.17 -8.62 -22.75
C TYR A 51 8.15 -7.59 -22.21
N ALA A 52 9.17 -8.07 -21.51
CA ALA A 52 10.37 -7.33 -21.18
C ALA A 52 11.59 -8.07 -21.73
N SER A 53 12.60 -7.36 -22.20
CA SER A 53 13.89 -7.96 -22.55
C SER A 53 15.02 -7.18 -21.93
N VAL A 54 16.07 -7.91 -21.55
CA VAL A 54 17.33 -7.32 -21.09
C VAL A 54 18.45 -7.88 -21.95
N ALA A 55 19.20 -6.99 -22.60
CA ALA A 55 20.32 -7.35 -23.47
C ALA A 55 21.61 -6.72 -22.95
N SER A 56 22.72 -7.47 -23.02
CA SER A 56 24.06 -6.94 -22.70
C SER A 56 24.54 -6.01 -23.81
N GLU A 57 25.14 -4.86 -23.45
CA GLU A 57 25.72 -3.92 -24.41
C GLU A 57 27.26 -3.96 -24.46
N ASP A 58 27.80 -3.65 -25.63
CA ASP A 58 29.24 -3.47 -25.85
C ASP A 58 29.73 -2.16 -25.18
N GLY A 59 30.09 -2.28 -23.90
CA GLY A 59 30.51 -1.12 -23.09
C GLY A 59 30.36 -1.30 -21.58
N GLY A 60 29.73 -2.39 -21.14
CA GLY A 60 29.47 -2.66 -19.73
C GLY A 60 28.17 -1.99 -19.29
N GLY A 61 27.06 -2.69 -19.46
CA GLY A 61 25.72 -2.23 -19.17
C GLY A 61 24.68 -3.09 -19.85
N TYR A 62 23.41 -2.79 -19.60
CA TYR A 62 22.28 -3.51 -20.14
C TYR A 62 21.27 -2.55 -20.76
N GLU A 63 20.77 -2.90 -21.94
CA GLU A 63 19.57 -2.30 -22.51
C GLU A 63 18.36 -3.07 -21.99
N ILE A 64 17.36 -2.33 -21.47
CA ILE A 64 16.10 -2.87 -20.98
C ILE A 64 14.99 -2.34 -21.87
N VAL A 65 14.26 -3.25 -22.51
CA VAL A 65 13.08 -2.94 -23.30
C VAL A 65 11.85 -3.46 -22.58
N LEU A 66 10.89 -2.59 -22.33
CA LEU A 66 9.64 -2.89 -21.64
C LEU A 66 8.49 -2.58 -22.59
N ARG A 67 7.66 -3.57 -22.93
CA ARG A 67 6.55 -3.37 -23.87
C ARG A 67 5.26 -4.01 -23.35
N ASP A 68 4.19 -3.23 -23.35
CA ASP A 68 2.84 -3.67 -23.03
C ASP A 68 1.83 -3.09 -24.02
N PRO A 69 1.34 -3.91 -24.98
CA PRO A 69 0.36 -3.49 -25.96
C PRO A 69 -0.97 -3.01 -25.36
N SER A 70 -1.38 -3.54 -24.19
CA SER A 70 -2.68 -3.29 -23.58
C SER A 70 -2.84 -1.85 -23.08
N CYS A 71 -1.75 -1.24 -22.62
CA CYS A 71 -1.71 0.15 -22.16
C CYS A 71 -0.84 1.05 -23.06
N ARG A 72 -0.42 0.55 -24.24
CA ARG A 72 0.50 1.24 -25.16
C ARG A 72 1.81 1.69 -24.50
N GLU A 73 2.28 0.94 -23.51
CA GLU A 73 3.56 1.25 -22.86
C GLU A 73 4.70 0.66 -23.70
N HIS A 74 5.68 1.50 -24.01
CA HIS A 74 6.92 1.10 -24.65
C HIS A 74 8.04 1.98 -24.09
N ALA A 75 8.96 1.38 -23.34
CA ALA A 75 10.09 2.08 -22.76
C ALA A 75 11.39 1.34 -23.10
N VAL A 76 12.42 2.11 -23.43
CA VAL A 76 13.78 1.61 -23.65
C VAL A 76 14.70 2.43 -22.76
N THR A 77 15.43 1.76 -21.88
CA THR A 77 16.32 2.38 -20.90
C THR A 77 17.62 1.60 -20.78
N THR A 78 18.69 2.24 -20.33
CA THR A 78 19.96 1.57 -20.04
C THR A 78 20.28 1.62 -18.55
N GLU A 79 20.91 0.57 -18.02
CA GLU A 79 21.28 0.45 -16.61
C GLU A 79 22.53 -0.43 -16.44
N THR A 80 23.31 -0.21 -15.39
CA THR A 80 24.53 -0.98 -15.11
C THR A 80 24.41 -1.88 -13.89
N SER A 81 23.49 -1.58 -12.95
CA SER A 81 23.26 -2.42 -11.77
C SER A 81 22.27 -3.54 -12.05
N VAL A 82 22.76 -4.79 -11.98
CA VAL A 82 21.92 -6.00 -12.06
C VAL A 82 20.88 -6.04 -10.93
N GLU A 83 21.21 -5.58 -9.72
CA GLU A 83 20.26 -5.54 -8.60
C GLU A 83 19.09 -4.60 -8.89
N LYS A 84 19.38 -3.42 -9.45
CA LYS A 84 18.34 -2.46 -9.81
C LYS A 84 17.46 -3.00 -10.94
N ILE A 85 18.06 -3.59 -11.98
CA ILE A 85 17.33 -4.17 -13.11
C ILE A 85 16.39 -5.29 -12.63
N ALA A 86 16.90 -6.24 -11.84
CA ALA A 86 16.11 -7.36 -11.34
C ALA A 86 14.91 -6.89 -10.50
N ARG A 87 15.14 -5.95 -9.57
CA ARG A 87 14.07 -5.37 -8.76
C ARG A 87 13.05 -4.63 -9.60
N ASP A 88 13.49 -3.77 -10.51
CA ASP A 88 12.59 -2.93 -11.31
C ASP A 88 11.76 -3.80 -12.29
N LEU A 89 12.32 -4.89 -12.81
CA LEU A 89 11.60 -5.88 -13.62
C LEU A 89 10.53 -6.62 -12.82
N VAL A 90 10.85 -7.15 -11.64
CA VAL A 90 9.85 -7.80 -10.76
C VAL A 90 8.69 -6.84 -10.51
N LEU A 91 9.01 -5.57 -10.20
CA LEU A 91 8.02 -4.53 -9.96
C LEU A 91 7.17 -4.22 -11.20
N TRP A 92 7.79 -4.20 -12.38
CA TRP A 92 7.10 -3.91 -13.64
C TRP A 92 6.18 -5.05 -14.07
N ILE A 93 6.60 -6.31 -13.89
CA ILE A 93 5.81 -7.51 -14.17
C ILE A 93 4.62 -7.61 -13.20
N ALA A 94 4.86 -7.45 -11.90
CA ALA A 94 3.81 -7.54 -10.88
C ALA A 94 2.67 -6.53 -11.09
N ARG A 95 2.97 -5.32 -11.59
CA ARG A 95 1.94 -4.31 -11.94
C ARG A 95 0.94 -4.78 -13.00
N ARG A 96 1.31 -5.76 -13.84
CA ARG A 96 0.50 -6.22 -14.98
C ARG A 96 -0.41 -7.37 -14.59
N ASP A 97 0.10 -8.30 -13.80
CA ASP A 97 -0.71 -9.33 -13.15
C ASP A 97 -1.81 -8.69 -12.28
N PHE A 98 -1.49 -7.55 -11.66
CA PHE A 98 -2.46 -6.76 -10.91
C PHE A 98 -3.59 -6.21 -11.78
N ARG A 99 -3.32 -5.71 -13.00
CA ARG A 99 -4.37 -5.22 -13.93
C ARG A 99 -5.29 -6.35 -14.41
N GLY A 100 -4.73 -7.53 -14.69
CA GLY A 100 -5.52 -8.72 -15.02
C GLY A 100 -6.42 -9.17 -13.87
N ARG A 101 -5.97 -9.02 -12.62
CA ARG A 101 -6.74 -9.36 -11.41
C ARG A 101 -7.72 -8.27 -10.97
N ALA A 102 -7.44 -6.99 -11.23
CA ALA A 102 -8.34 -5.86 -10.96
C ALA A 102 -9.66 -5.93 -11.78
N GLY A 103 -9.66 -6.69 -12.89
CA GLY A 103 -10.88 -7.06 -13.61
C GLY A 103 -11.83 -7.98 -12.83
N ARG A 104 -11.36 -8.63 -11.74
CA ARG A 104 -12.22 -9.38 -10.82
C ARG A 104 -12.78 -8.44 -9.75
N ARG A 105 -13.94 -7.87 -10.06
CA ARG A 105 -14.79 -7.15 -9.10
C ARG A 105 -15.12 -8.03 -7.89
N THR A 106 -14.34 -7.97 -6.82
CA THR A 106 -14.83 -8.38 -5.49
C THR A 106 -15.84 -7.34 -5.02
N ALA A 107 -17.02 -7.78 -4.57
CA ALA A 107 -18.01 -6.88 -4.00
C ALA A 107 -17.38 -6.11 -2.82
N PRO A 108 -17.62 -4.79 -2.71
CA PRO A 108 -17.09 -4.00 -1.60
C PRO A 108 -17.60 -4.58 -0.28
N ARG A 109 -16.73 -4.62 0.74
CA ARG A 109 -17.12 -5.03 2.10
C ARG A 109 -18.32 -4.18 2.56
N PRO A 110 -19.31 -4.77 3.26
CA PRO A 110 -20.55 -4.06 3.60
C PRO A 110 -20.28 -2.78 4.41
N ASP A 111 -19.28 -2.81 5.30
CA ASP A 111 -18.92 -1.65 6.13
C ASP A 111 -18.36 -0.48 5.29
N VAL A 112 -17.48 -0.80 4.32
CA VAL A 112 -16.91 0.21 3.40
C VAL A 112 -17.99 0.74 2.46
N ALA A 113 -18.90 -0.12 1.99
CA ALA A 113 -20.05 0.30 1.21
C ALA A 113 -21.00 1.20 2.03
N GLY A 114 -21.18 0.92 3.32
CA GLY A 114 -21.93 1.75 4.25
C GLY A 114 -21.32 3.15 4.40
N LEU A 115 -20.00 3.23 4.60
CA LEU A 115 -19.29 4.52 4.63
C LEU A 115 -19.45 5.28 3.32
N ALA A 116 -19.32 4.61 2.17
CA ALA A 116 -19.44 5.24 0.86
C ALA A 116 -20.84 5.79 0.62
N HIS A 117 -21.86 5.03 1.04
CA HIS A 117 -23.25 5.46 0.99
C HIS A 117 -23.48 6.73 1.85
N LEU A 118 -22.96 6.77 3.07
CA LEU A 118 -23.05 7.94 3.95
C LEU A 118 -22.31 9.16 3.37
N ALA A 119 -21.19 8.93 2.68
CA ALA A 119 -20.43 9.98 2.00
C ALA A 119 -21.05 10.44 0.67
N GLY A 120 -22.13 9.80 0.20
CA GLY A 120 -22.72 10.09 -1.11
C GLY A 120 -21.79 9.75 -2.28
N LEU A 121 -20.78 8.89 -2.04
CA LEU A 121 -19.85 8.44 -3.07
C LEU A 121 -20.46 7.27 -3.84
N ALA A 122 -20.44 7.36 -5.17
CA ALA A 122 -20.65 6.19 -5.98
C ALA A 122 -19.46 5.24 -5.80
N PRO A 123 -19.67 3.90 -5.75
CA PRO A 123 -18.58 2.94 -5.73
C PRO A 123 -17.87 2.99 -7.09
N ALA A 124 -16.91 3.90 -7.21
CA ALA A 124 -16.02 4.05 -8.34
C ALA A 124 -14.60 3.98 -7.78
N THR A 125 -13.84 3.00 -8.27
CA THR A 125 -12.45 2.80 -7.86
C THR A 125 -11.62 4.01 -8.30
N VAL A 126 -10.84 4.59 -7.39
CA VAL A 126 -9.93 5.69 -7.71
C VAL A 126 -8.66 5.12 -8.33
N GLU A 127 -8.59 5.15 -9.66
CA GLU A 127 -7.40 4.70 -10.39
C GLU A 127 -6.24 5.72 -10.33
N PRO A 128 -4.98 5.24 -10.35
CA PRO A 128 -4.60 3.83 -10.28
C PRO A 128 -4.63 3.33 -8.83
N LEU A 129 -4.94 2.04 -8.68
CA LEU A 129 -4.95 1.32 -7.41
C LEU A 129 -3.55 1.12 -6.84
N LEU A 130 -3.45 1.05 -5.52
CA LEU A 130 -2.21 0.71 -4.85
C LEU A 130 -1.95 -0.81 -4.93
N PRO A 131 -0.68 -1.25 -5.08
CA PRO A 131 -0.32 -2.66 -5.20
C PRO A 131 -0.30 -3.34 -3.81
N TRP A 132 -1.48 -3.47 -3.21
CA TRP A 132 -1.66 -3.96 -1.84
C TRP A 132 -1.16 -5.38 -1.59
N ASP A 133 -1.25 -6.24 -2.60
CA ASP A 133 -0.75 -7.62 -2.60
C ASP A 133 0.76 -7.69 -2.35
N LEU A 134 1.50 -6.67 -2.77
CA LEU A 134 2.94 -6.59 -2.54
C LEU A 134 3.32 -6.05 -1.16
N ALA A 135 2.37 -5.50 -0.37
CA ALA A 135 2.69 -4.80 0.87
C ALA A 135 3.48 -5.67 1.87
N GLN A 136 3.24 -7.00 1.89
CA GLN A 136 3.96 -7.91 2.77
C GLN A 136 5.44 -7.97 2.39
N ASP A 137 5.71 -8.11 1.10
CA ASP A 137 7.06 -8.33 0.58
C ASP A 137 7.88 -7.04 0.61
N VAL A 138 7.23 -5.89 0.34
CA VAL A 138 7.94 -4.60 0.23
C VAL A 138 7.97 -3.77 1.50
N ALA A 139 7.02 -3.97 2.42
CA ALA A 139 6.92 -3.21 3.67
C ALA A 139 6.97 -4.11 4.93
N GLY A 140 7.02 -5.43 4.76
CA GLY A 140 7.03 -6.39 5.88
C GLY A 140 5.66 -6.57 6.55
N ILE A 141 4.60 -5.95 6.05
CA ILE A 141 3.28 -5.94 6.68
C ILE A 141 2.14 -5.92 5.66
N GLN A 142 1.15 -6.79 5.85
CA GLN A 142 -0.16 -6.65 5.23
C GLN A 142 -1.07 -5.79 6.11
N LEU A 143 -1.70 -4.79 5.49
CA LEU A 143 -2.70 -3.96 6.16
C LEU A 143 -4.10 -4.63 6.07
N PRO A 144 -5.05 -4.32 6.96
CA PRO A 144 -6.40 -4.89 6.92
C PRO A 144 -7.12 -4.65 5.58
N ALA A 145 -7.94 -5.61 5.12
CA ALA A 145 -8.56 -5.52 3.79
C ALA A 145 -9.67 -4.47 3.70
N ASP A 146 -10.28 -4.09 4.82
CA ASP A 146 -11.26 -3.00 4.88
C ASP A 146 -10.58 -1.63 4.72
N TYR A 147 -9.40 -1.43 5.32
CA TYR A 147 -8.56 -0.25 5.10
C TYR A 147 -8.14 -0.12 3.64
N ARG A 148 -7.66 -1.20 3.02
CA ARG A 148 -7.21 -1.19 1.62
C ARG A 148 -8.36 -0.79 0.68
N ALA A 149 -9.53 -1.40 0.89
CA ALA A 149 -10.74 -1.07 0.14
C ALA A 149 -11.22 0.37 0.39
N PHE A 150 -11.10 0.86 1.62
CA PHE A 150 -11.39 2.26 1.96
C PHE A 150 -10.47 3.22 1.21
N VAL A 151 -9.15 3.03 1.27
CA VAL A 151 -8.17 3.89 0.61
C VAL A 151 -8.34 3.91 -0.92
N ASP A 152 -8.66 2.76 -1.51
CA ASP A 152 -8.91 2.65 -2.95
C ASP A 152 -10.17 3.39 -3.42
N LEU A 153 -11.13 3.61 -2.54
CA LEU A 153 -12.41 4.27 -2.83
C LEU A 153 -12.42 5.75 -2.44
N PHE A 154 -11.89 6.07 -1.27
CA PHE A 154 -11.97 7.41 -0.69
C PHE A 154 -10.75 8.27 -1.01
N GLY A 155 -9.58 7.64 -1.24
CA GLY A 155 -8.32 8.37 -1.41
C GLY A 155 -7.86 9.06 -0.12
N PRO A 156 -6.94 10.04 -0.20
CA PRO A 156 -6.52 10.85 0.94
C PRO A 156 -7.62 11.83 1.37
N GLY A 157 -7.76 12.04 2.68
CA GLY A 157 -8.76 12.96 3.21
C GLY A 157 -9.00 12.79 4.70
N GLU A 158 -10.02 13.50 5.14
CA GLU A 158 -10.45 13.57 6.53
C GLU A 158 -11.91 13.13 6.65
N LEU A 159 -12.20 12.32 7.67
CA LEU A 159 -13.57 12.01 8.04
C LEU A 159 -14.14 13.21 8.81
N ARG A 160 -15.25 13.76 8.31
CA ARG A 160 -15.92 14.95 8.88
C ARG A 160 -15.02 16.19 9.06
N GLY A 161 -13.88 16.26 8.37
CA GLY A 161 -12.87 17.31 8.57
C GLY A 161 -12.22 17.30 9.97
N GLU A 162 -12.40 16.22 10.74
CA GLU A 162 -11.85 16.11 12.09
C GLU A 162 -10.76 15.04 12.14
N LEU A 163 -11.03 13.85 11.60
CA LEU A 163 -10.11 12.70 11.69
C LEU A 163 -9.40 12.47 10.36
N GLY A 164 -8.12 12.81 10.29
CA GLY A 164 -7.28 12.55 9.12
C GLY A 164 -6.92 11.08 9.00
N ILE A 165 -7.32 10.46 7.88
CA ILE A 165 -6.96 9.07 7.59
C ILE A 165 -5.64 9.06 6.85
N VAL A 166 -4.69 8.31 7.40
CA VAL A 166 -3.40 8.24 6.75
C VAL A 166 -3.46 7.26 5.60
N THR A 167 -3.05 7.71 4.41
CA THR A 167 -3.09 6.90 3.20
C THR A 167 -1.71 6.83 2.55
N PRO A 168 -1.29 5.66 2.04
CA PRO A 168 -0.01 5.51 1.39
C PRO A 168 0.00 5.96 -0.07
N ARG A 169 -0.92 6.87 -0.46
CA ARG A 169 -0.97 7.40 -1.82
C ARG A 169 0.12 8.47 -1.97
N PRO A 170 0.97 8.37 -2.99
CA PRO A 170 2.01 9.36 -3.22
C PRO A 170 1.41 10.70 -3.65
N LEU A 171 2.14 11.80 -3.39
CA LEU A 171 1.77 13.14 -3.84
C LEU A 171 1.64 13.19 -5.38
N PRO A 172 0.87 14.15 -5.94
CA PRO A 172 0.78 14.38 -7.37
C PRO A 172 2.18 14.44 -8.02
N GLY A 173 2.35 13.74 -9.15
CA GLY A 173 3.61 13.70 -9.91
C GLY A 173 4.65 12.67 -9.42
N GLN A 174 4.40 11.97 -8.31
CA GLN A 174 5.24 10.85 -7.87
C GLN A 174 4.73 9.52 -8.45
N PRO A 175 5.64 8.60 -8.85
CA PRO A 175 5.23 7.32 -9.42
C PRO A 175 4.49 6.45 -8.39
N ILE A 176 3.29 6.02 -8.74
CA ILE A 176 2.53 5.02 -7.98
C ILE A 176 3.17 3.65 -8.19
N GLY A 177 3.52 2.97 -7.10
CA GLY A 177 4.17 1.66 -7.15
C GLY A 177 4.61 1.17 -5.77
N ALA A 178 5.10 -0.08 -5.71
CA ALA A 178 5.41 -0.75 -4.45
C ALA A 178 6.48 -0.01 -3.61
N GLY A 179 7.43 0.67 -4.24
CA GLY A 179 8.39 1.53 -3.54
C GLY A 179 7.78 2.77 -2.89
N ALA A 180 6.73 3.36 -3.50
CA ALA A 180 5.99 4.47 -2.89
C ALA A 180 5.12 3.98 -1.73
N LEU A 181 4.47 2.83 -1.90
CA LEU A 181 3.71 2.15 -0.84
C LEU A 181 4.62 1.82 0.36
N SER A 182 5.76 1.15 0.11
CA SER A 182 6.74 0.81 1.14
C SER A 182 7.27 2.03 1.88
N ARG A 183 7.72 3.06 1.14
CA ARG A 183 8.20 4.31 1.75
C ARG A 183 7.12 4.95 2.62
N LYS A 184 5.89 5.04 2.12
CA LYS A 184 4.84 5.74 2.84
C LYS A 184 4.39 4.97 4.07
N VAL A 185 4.23 3.64 3.98
CA VAL A 185 3.99 2.77 5.15
C VAL A 185 5.10 2.93 6.19
N ASN A 186 6.37 2.98 5.76
CA ASN A 186 7.50 3.22 6.65
C ASN A 186 7.49 4.63 7.28
N GLU A 187 7.10 5.67 6.55
CA GLU A 187 6.92 7.02 7.12
C GLU A 187 5.85 7.00 8.24
N LEU A 188 4.74 6.25 8.05
CA LEU A 188 3.68 6.18 9.06
C LEU A 188 4.14 5.49 10.34
N ILE A 189 4.93 4.44 10.17
CA ILE A 189 5.52 3.66 11.27
C ILE A 189 6.52 4.51 12.06
N ASN A 190 7.32 5.34 11.37
CA ASN A 190 8.47 5.97 11.99
C ASN A 190 8.16 7.27 12.74
N ASP A 191 7.20 8.09 12.31
CA ASP A 191 7.01 9.41 12.95
C ASP A 191 6.15 9.31 14.23
N ILE A 192 4.89 8.87 14.12
CA ILE A 192 3.99 8.77 15.28
C ILE A 192 4.38 7.59 16.18
N GLY A 193 4.79 6.46 15.59
CA GLY A 193 5.26 5.30 16.36
C GLY A 193 6.45 5.64 17.26
N ALA A 194 7.43 6.42 16.79
CA ALA A 194 8.57 6.82 17.60
C ALA A 194 8.16 7.67 18.82
N ALA A 195 7.20 8.60 18.65
CA ALA A 195 6.70 9.42 19.75
C ALA A 195 6.03 8.58 20.85
N PHE A 196 5.19 7.60 20.48
CA PHE A 196 4.56 6.70 21.45
C PHE A 196 5.54 5.73 22.09
N LYS A 197 6.54 5.29 21.35
CA LYS A 197 7.63 4.47 21.90
C LYS A 197 8.42 5.26 22.94
N GLN A 198 8.82 6.49 22.63
CA GLN A 198 9.50 7.37 23.57
C GLN A 198 8.63 7.66 24.81
N MET A 199 7.34 7.95 24.62
CA MET A 199 6.40 8.15 25.72
C MET A 199 6.33 6.93 26.65
N ARG A 200 6.33 5.71 26.11
CA ARG A 200 6.35 4.46 26.88
C ARG A 200 7.68 4.26 27.63
N GLU A 201 8.80 4.63 27.02
CA GLU A 201 10.12 4.53 27.66
C GLU A 201 10.27 5.53 28.82
N ASP A 202 9.77 6.75 28.66
CA ASP A 202 9.84 7.80 29.68
C ASP A 202 8.82 7.57 30.81
N LEU A 203 7.61 7.12 30.45
CA LEU A 203 6.47 6.96 31.35
C LEU A 203 5.72 5.65 31.06
N PRO A 204 6.25 4.50 31.51
CA PRO A 204 5.71 3.17 31.18
C PRO A 204 4.24 2.97 31.56
N ASP A 205 3.80 3.62 32.64
CA ASP A 205 2.43 3.49 33.14
C ASP A 205 1.40 4.23 32.27
N LEU A 206 1.82 5.06 31.31
CA LEU A 206 0.93 5.87 30.46
C LEU A 206 0.61 5.25 29.10
N CYS A 207 1.38 4.25 28.66
CA CYS A 207 1.14 3.53 27.41
C CYS A 207 1.14 2.03 27.68
N PRO A 208 -0.03 1.40 27.84
CA PRO A 208 -0.12 -0.01 28.22
C PRO A 208 0.20 -0.98 27.06
N TYR A 209 0.45 -0.46 25.85
CA TYR A 209 0.65 -1.25 24.65
C TYR A 209 2.11 -1.18 24.12
N PRO A 210 2.62 -2.28 23.54
CA PRO A 210 3.82 -2.19 22.71
C PRO A 210 3.55 -1.33 21.47
N VAL A 211 4.61 -0.86 20.81
CA VAL A 211 4.50 -0.07 19.58
C VAL A 211 5.13 -0.84 18.43
N TYR A 212 4.45 -0.90 17.29
CA TYR A 212 4.96 -1.59 16.10
C TYR A 212 6.35 -1.01 15.72
N PRO A 213 7.37 -1.85 15.41
CA PRO A 213 7.31 -3.26 15.00
C PRO A 213 7.41 -4.29 16.12
N GLU A 214 7.29 -3.91 17.39
CA GLU A 214 7.20 -4.92 18.46
C GLU A 214 5.98 -5.84 18.24
N PRO A 215 6.08 -7.16 18.49
CA PRO A 215 4.96 -8.08 18.28
C PRO A 215 3.71 -7.65 19.05
N GLY A 216 2.56 -7.59 18.36
CA GLY A 216 1.33 -7.08 18.97
C GLY A 216 1.32 -5.58 19.20
N GLY A 217 2.24 -4.83 18.60
CA GLY A 217 2.39 -3.38 18.78
C GLY A 217 1.31 -2.57 18.08
N LEU A 218 1.11 -1.35 18.57
CA LEU A 218 0.25 -0.34 17.96
C LEU A 218 0.83 0.14 16.64
N LEU A 219 0.02 0.08 15.59
CA LEU A 219 0.30 0.61 14.26
C LEU A 219 -0.66 1.77 13.95
N TYR A 220 -0.12 2.97 13.81
CA TYR A 220 -0.88 4.20 13.60
C TYR A 220 -1.56 4.25 12.22
N TRP A 221 -2.81 4.73 12.17
CA TRP A 221 -3.53 4.90 10.89
C TRP A 221 -4.45 6.12 10.78
N ALA A 222 -4.78 6.82 11.87
CA ALA A 222 -5.52 8.08 11.81
C ALA A 222 -5.34 8.95 13.05
N GLY A 223 -5.45 10.27 12.89
CA GLY A 223 -5.38 11.21 14.01
C GLY A 223 -6.02 12.56 13.69
N ASN A 224 -6.29 13.34 14.74
CA ASN A 224 -6.86 14.69 14.63
C ASN A 224 -5.93 15.76 15.25
N TYR A 225 -6.31 17.03 15.13
CA TYR A 225 -5.54 18.16 15.68
C TYR A 225 -5.58 18.25 17.22
N ASN A 226 -6.54 17.59 17.88
CA ASN A 226 -6.60 17.48 19.34
C ASN A 226 -5.51 16.55 19.89
N GLY A 227 -4.89 15.75 19.02
CA GLY A 227 -3.90 14.75 19.40
C GLY A 227 -4.53 13.43 19.81
N ASP A 228 -5.75 13.17 19.34
CA ASP A 228 -6.37 11.85 19.45
C ASP A 228 -5.89 11.00 18.28
N TYR A 229 -5.54 9.74 18.57
CA TYR A 229 -4.92 8.85 17.59
C TYR A 229 -5.59 7.48 17.58
N CYS A 230 -5.74 6.92 16.40
CA CYS A 230 -6.26 5.59 16.17
C CYS A 230 -5.15 4.67 15.63
N PHE A 231 -5.14 3.46 16.16
CA PHE A 231 -4.15 2.42 15.89
C PHE A 231 -4.84 1.10 15.57
N TRP A 232 -4.16 0.23 14.83
CA TRP A 232 -4.41 -1.20 14.87
C TRP A 232 -3.51 -1.80 15.93
N LEU A 233 -4.04 -2.70 16.76
CA LEU A 233 -3.18 -3.56 17.56
C LEU A 233 -2.81 -4.76 16.70
N THR A 234 -1.53 -4.92 16.35
CA THR A 234 -1.06 -5.95 15.42
C THR A 234 -0.99 -7.35 16.05
N GLU A 235 -2.05 -7.75 16.77
CA GLU A 235 -2.14 -9.03 17.46
C GLU A 235 -2.55 -10.17 16.51
N GLY A 236 -1.74 -11.23 16.49
CA GLY A 236 -1.99 -12.37 15.61
C GLY A 236 -1.62 -12.11 14.15
N ALA A 237 -1.65 -13.20 13.37
CA ALA A 237 -1.13 -13.21 11.99
C ALA A 237 -2.12 -12.73 10.92
N ASP A 238 -3.40 -12.58 11.27
CA ASP A 238 -4.46 -12.19 10.32
C ASP A 238 -4.81 -10.70 10.51
N PRO A 239 -4.41 -9.80 9.59
CA PRO A 239 -4.69 -8.37 9.70
C PRO A 239 -6.18 -8.03 9.73
N ASP A 240 -7.04 -8.86 9.13
CA ASP A 240 -8.49 -8.63 9.14
C ASP A 240 -9.12 -8.82 10.53
N ARG A 241 -8.34 -9.32 11.50
CA ARG A 241 -8.76 -9.54 12.88
C ARG A 241 -8.10 -8.58 13.87
N TRP A 242 -7.25 -7.68 13.41
CA TRP A 242 -6.63 -6.69 14.27
C TRP A 242 -7.70 -5.73 14.84
N PRO A 243 -7.78 -5.57 16.16
CA PRO A 243 -8.68 -4.63 16.79
C PRO A 243 -8.19 -3.19 16.59
N VAL A 244 -9.11 -2.25 16.68
CA VAL A 244 -8.79 -0.83 16.76
C VAL A 244 -8.53 -0.44 18.21
N VAL A 245 -7.48 0.33 18.42
CA VAL A 245 -7.19 1.01 19.69
C VAL A 245 -7.19 2.50 19.44
N VAL A 246 -7.89 3.26 20.28
CA VAL A 246 -7.94 4.72 20.24
C VAL A 246 -7.29 5.26 21.49
N TRP A 247 -6.47 6.28 21.33
CA TRP A 247 -6.00 7.11 22.43
C TRP A 247 -6.61 8.50 22.32
N LEU A 248 -7.45 8.84 23.29
CA LEU A 248 -8.09 10.13 23.43
C LEU A 248 -7.28 10.97 24.42
N ARG A 249 -6.61 12.00 23.91
CA ARG A 249 -5.71 12.81 24.72
C ARG A 249 -6.47 13.59 25.79
N GLY A 250 -7.72 13.96 25.52
CA GLY A 250 -8.60 14.68 26.45
C GLY A 250 -8.85 13.91 27.76
N GLU A 251 -8.77 12.59 27.72
CA GLU A 251 -9.03 11.69 28.85
C GLU A 251 -7.75 11.26 29.58
N PHE A 252 -6.63 11.93 29.32
CA PHE A 252 -5.36 11.62 29.97
C PHE A 252 -5.50 11.58 31.51
N PRO A 253 -4.99 10.54 32.20
CA PRO A 253 -4.08 9.50 31.69
C PRO A 253 -4.77 8.24 31.14
N ASP A 254 -6.09 8.07 31.29
CA ASP A 254 -6.80 6.81 31.07
C ASP A 254 -7.50 6.71 29.70
N GLY A 255 -7.16 7.60 28.75
CA GLY A 255 -7.84 7.72 27.44
C GLY A 255 -7.62 6.60 26.43
N TRP A 256 -7.27 5.38 26.87
CA TRP A 256 -7.06 4.23 25.99
C TRP A 256 -8.32 3.38 25.87
N HIS A 257 -8.86 3.29 24.66
CA HIS A 257 -10.07 2.54 24.35
C HIS A 257 -9.79 1.46 23.30
N ARG A 258 -10.29 0.24 23.52
CA ARG A 258 -10.12 -0.89 22.60
C ARG A 258 -11.46 -1.31 22.02
N TYR A 259 -11.47 -1.53 20.71
CA TYR A 259 -12.63 -1.97 19.94
C TYR A 259 -12.26 -3.22 19.14
N ASP A 260 -12.85 -4.37 19.46
CA ASP A 260 -12.62 -5.65 18.79
C ASP A 260 -13.34 -5.74 17.42
N MET A 261 -12.97 -4.84 16.52
CA MET A 261 -13.51 -4.74 15.17
C MET A 261 -12.48 -4.09 14.22
N GLY A 262 -12.70 -4.29 12.91
CA GLY A 262 -11.91 -3.63 11.87
C GLY A 262 -12.18 -2.14 11.76
N MET A 263 -11.29 -1.45 11.04
CA MET A 263 -11.32 0.00 10.87
C MET A 263 -12.65 0.51 10.32
N ALA A 264 -13.17 -0.07 9.24
CA ALA A 264 -14.38 0.46 8.58
C ALA A 264 -15.61 0.39 9.50
N ARG A 265 -15.73 -0.69 10.28
CA ARG A 265 -16.79 -0.84 11.27
C ARG A 265 -16.63 0.15 12.44
N PHE A 266 -15.40 0.37 12.89
CA PHE A 266 -15.10 1.38 13.90
C PHE A 266 -15.49 2.80 13.44
N LEU A 267 -15.19 3.18 12.19
CA LEU A 267 -15.58 4.49 11.66
C LEU A 267 -17.10 4.67 11.59
N LEU A 268 -17.85 3.61 11.25
CA LEU A 268 -19.32 3.63 11.30
C LEU A 268 -19.85 3.85 12.72
N LEU A 269 -19.26 3.18 13.71
CA LEU A 269 -19.60 3.39 15.12
C LEU A 269 -19.33 4.84 15.54
N ALA A 270 -18.15 5.37 15.23
CA ALA A 270 -17.77 6.74 15.58
C ALA A 270 -18.69 7.80 14.92
N LEU A 271 -19.14 7.56 13.68
CA LEU A 271 -20.09 8.43 13.00
C LEU A 271 -21.52 8.35 13.54
N SER A 272 -21.88 7.24 14.19
CA SER A 272 -23.24 7.02 14.70
C SER A 272 -23.55 7.84 15.96
N GLY A 273 -22.52 8.18 16.75
CA GLY A 273 -22.67 8.79 18.06
C GLY A 273 -23.28 7.85 19.12
N GLU A 274 -23.30 6.54 18.87
CA GLU A 274 -23.83 5.55 19.82
C GLU A 274 -22.89 5.30 21.02
N ASP A 275 -21.59 5.54 20.83
CA ASP A 275 -20.58 5.39 21.88
C ASP A 275 -20.07 6.76 22.34
N ALA A 276 -20.46 7.15 23.56
CA ALA A 276 -20.09 8.43 24.15
C ALA A 276 -18.57 8.58 24.38
N ALA A 277 -17.82 7.47 24.47
CA ALA A 277 -16.37 7.55 24.56
C ALA A 277 -15.76 8.12 23.27
N LEU A 278 -16.45 8.05 22.14
CA LEU A 278 -15.95 8.56 20.85
C LEU A 278 -16.36 10.01 20.57
N ASP A 279 -17.10 10.66 21.47
CA ASP A 279 -17.58 12.04 21.29
C ASP A 279 -16.41 13.03 21.13
N ASP A 280 -15.29 12.78 21.81
CA ASP A 280 -14.08 13.60 21.75
C ASP A 280 -13.41 13.60 20.36
N LEU A 281 -13.68 12.59 19.52
CA LEU A 281 -13.23 12.59 18.12
C LEU A 281 -13.98 13.63 17.26
N GLY A 282 -15.09 14.21 17.74
CA GLY A 282 -15.86 15.25 17.04
C GLY A 282 -16.65 14.77 15.82
N LEU A 283 -16.64 13.48 15.52
CA LEU A 283 -17.20 12.93 14.28
C LEU A 283 -18.73 12.97 14.23
N ALA A 284 -19.40 12.74 15.36
CA ALA A 284 -20.85 12.75 15.45
C ALA A 284 -21.44 14.17 15.50
N THR A 285 -20.65 15.15 15.96
CA THR A 285 -21.10 16.54 16.16
C THR A 285 -20.72 17.47 15.01
N SER A 286 -19.70 17.11 14.21
CA SER A 286 -19.30 17.88 13.03
C SER A 286 -20.40 17.91 11.96
N THR A 287 -20.53 19.08 11.34
CA THR A 287 -21.48 19.35 10.25
C THR A 287 -20.85 19.21 8.86
N ALA A 288 -19.54 18.95 8.78
CA ALA A 288 -18.86 18.76 7.51
C ALA A 288 -19.38 17.52 6.77
N PRO A 289 -19.16 17.41 5.45
CA PRO A 289 -19.41 16.17 4.72
C PRO A 289 -18.73 14.97 5.40
N VAL A 290 -19.32 13.78 5.31
CA VAL A 290 -18.74 12.56 5.90
C VAL A 290 -17.29 12.36 5.44
N TRP A 291 -17.01 12.63 4.17
CA TRP A 291 -15.67 12.62 3.62
C TRP A 291 -15.28 14.00 3.08
N VAL A 292 -14.14 14.51 3.52
CA VAL A 292 -13.52 15.73 3.03
C VAL A 292 -12.20 15.32 2.34
N PRO A 293 -12.17 15.23 0.99
CA PRO A 293 -10.95 14.87 0.28
C PRO A 293 -9.86 15.91 0.55
N SER A 294 -8.64 15.46 0.82
CA SER A 294 -7.49 16.37 0.88
C SER A 294 -7.36 17.05 -0.48
N HIS A 295 -7.54 18.37 -0.54
CA HIS A 295 -7.27 19.11 -1.76
C HIS A 295 -5.76 19.12 -1.95
N ASP A 296 -5.30 18.71 -3.14
CA ASP A 296 -3.92 18.90 -3.55
C ASP A 296 -3.50 20.33 -3.23
N ALA A 297 -2.30 20.50 -2.69
CA ALA A 297 -1.72 21.81 -2.39
C ALA A 297 -1.39 22.57 -3.69
N GLU A 298 -2.40 22.87 -4.51
CA GLU A 298 -2.40 23.93 -5.49
C GLU A 298 -3.32 25.04 -4.95
N THR A 299 -2.86 25.76 -3.93
CA THR A 299 -3.06 27.21 -3.71
C THR A 299 -2.49 27.59 -2.34
N VAL A 300 -1.18 27.81 -2.25
CA VAL A 300 -0.62 28.97 -1.54
C VAL A 300 0.61 29.42 -2.31
N GLN A 301 0.36 30.22 -3.35
CA GLN A 301 1.33 31.20 -3.79
C GLN A 301 0.82 32.55 -3.31
N GLN A 302 1.36 32.99 -2.17
CA GLN A 302 1.68 34.39 -1.84
C GLN A 302 2.48 34.44 -0.54
#